data_AF-A0A972ZFM0-F1
#
_entry.id   AF-A0A972ZFM0-F1
#
_cell.length_a   1.000
_cell.length_b   1.000
_cell.length_c   1.000
_cell.angle_alpha   90.00
_cell.angle_beta   90.00
_cell.angle_gamma   90.00
#
_symmetry.space_group_name_H-M   'P 1'
#
loop_
_entity.id
_entity.type
_entity.pdbx_description
1 polymer ?
#
loop_
_entity_poly.entity_id
_entity_poly.type
_entity_poly.pdbx_seq_one_letter_code
_entity_poly.pdbx_strand_id
1 'polypeptide(L)'
;MLSRVAESLFWMSRYVERAENTARFLDVNFNLLLDLNRITPTENPDCWIALTVVTSDREKFESLYGEYSARSVTDYLVFNRSNSNSIISCISLARENARSIIESISSEMWEQINNLYHLLQSMRPENVQNDPFSFYREIKNASHLFQGITDNTMARSQGWDFIQVAKYLERADNVTRLIDVKYHMLAPDSSNETDVLSCSVDIIQWMAVLKSCSALEAFKKVHLSRIKPESILEFLILDKTFPRSIHFSIGAAKEALWRLSGNSTRKNLSDSDRLIGKMEAELSYTTVEDIMDRGLHDYLDDIKHRLKKAGEQLHLVYFAYHTPEIEPQEESMALPFTGVSGGRPTWSQAQQQQQQQTSSRENRARNNA
;
A
#
# COMPACT_ATOMS: atom_id res chain seq x y z
N MET A 1 12.93 18.38 -0.97
CA MET A 1 12.86 17.23 -1.88
C MET A 1 11.85 17.52 -2.98
N LEU A 2 12.09 17.09 -4.24
CA LEU A 2 11.12 17.28 -5.32
C LEU A 2 9.88 16.39 -5.09
N SER A 3 8.70 16.94 -5.37
CA SER A 3 7.40 16.27 -5.17
C SER A 3 7.33 14.88 -5.84
N ARG A 4 7.86 14.78 -7.07
CA ARG A 4 7.96 13.50 -7.81
C ARG A 4 8.85 12.46 -7.13
N VAL A 5 9.95 12.88 -6.49
CA VAL A 5 10.84 11.95 -5.78
C VAL A 5 10.12 11.35 -4.57
N ALA A 6 9.39 12.21 -3.84
CA ALA A 6 8.57 11.80 -2.71
C ALA A 6 7.50 10.77 -3.11
N GLU A 7 6.79 11.05 -4.21
CA GLU A 7 5.76 10.17 -4.74
C GLU A 7 6.31 8.80 -5.17
N SER A 8 7.45 8.78 -5.88
CA SER A 8 8.11 7.53 -6.27
C SER A 8 8.54 6.71 -5.05
N LEU A 9 9.12 7.34 -4.01
CA LEU A 9 9.50 6.65 -2.76
C LEU A 9 8.29 6.05 -2.05
N PHE A 10 7.21 6.82 -1.95
CA PHE A 10 5.96 6.40 -1.32
C PHE A 10 5.37 5.17 -2.04
N TRP A 11 5.16 5.26 -3.35
CA TRP A 11 4.56 4.16 -4.10
C TRP A 11 5.46 2.94 -4.21
N MET A 12 6.77 3.12 -4.38
CA MET A 12 7.75 2.02 -4.33
C MET A 12 7.56 1.18 -3.06
N SER A 13 7.52 1.83 -1.89
CA SER A 13 7.37 1.11 -0.64
C SER A 13 6.01 0.42 -0.51
N ARG A 14 4.91 1.04 -0.97
CA ARG A 14 3.58 0.39 -0.95
C ARG A 14 3.54 -0.84 -1.84
N TYR A 15 4.11 -0.77 -3.05
CA TYR A 15 4.11 -1.90 -3.97
C TYR A 15 4.95 -3.08 -3.47
N VAL A 16 6.10 -2.83 -2.83
CA VAL A 16 6.89 -3.90 -2.20
C VAL A 16 6.11 -4.58 -1.07
N GLU A 17 5.46 -3.81 -0.19
CA GLU A 17 4.62 -4.37 0.87
C GLU A 17 3.40 -5.13 0.31
N ARG A 18 2.76 -4.62 -0.75
CA ARG A 18 1.62 -5.30 -1.39
C ARG A 18 1.99 -6.65 -2.01
N ALA A 19 3.11 -6.69 -2.73
CA ALA A 19 3.61 -7.93 -3.32
C ALA A 19 3.91 -8.99 -2.25
N GLU A 20 4.54 -8.55 -1.16
CA GLU A 20 4.88 -9.38 -0.01
C GLU A 20 3.63 -9.91 0.72
N ASN A 21 2.65 -9.05 0.98
CA ASN A 21 1.38 -9.43 1.60
C ASN A 21 0.61 -10.46 0.74
N THR A 22 0.54 -10.23 -0.58
CA THR A 22 -0.10 -11.15 -1.53
C THR A 22 0.59 -12.51 -1.55
N ALA A 23 1.93 -12.52 -1.59
CA ALA A 23 2.72 -13.76 -1.51
C ALA A 23 2.45 -14.53 -0.22
N ARG A 24 2.37 -13.83 0.92
CA ARG A 24 2.06 -14.45 2.20
C ARG A 24 0.65 -15.03 2.24
N PHE A 25 -0.35 -14.32 1.71
CA PHE A 25 -1.72 -14.82 1.68
C PHE A 25 -1.84 -16.10 0.85
N LEU A 26 -1.20 -16.13 -0.32
CA LEU A 26 -1.13 -17.33 -1.14
C LEU A 26 -0.45 -18.48 -0.39
N ASP A 27 0.74 -18.27 0.15
CA ASP A 27 1.48 -19.30 0.92
C ASP A 27 0.68 -19.85 2.10
N VAL A 28 0.07 -18.97 2.89
CA VAL A 28 -0.75 -19.38 4.04
C VAL A 28 -2.00 -20.12 3.59
N ASN A 29 -2.65 -19.69 2.50
CA ASN A 29 -3.81 -20.39 1.94
C ASN A 29 -3.44 -21.79 1.43
N PHE A 30 -2.31 -21.96 0.76
CA PHE A 30 -1.83 -23.29 0.35
C PHE A 30 -1.60 -24.20 1.55
N ASN A 31 -0.93 -23.71 2.60
CA ASN A 31 -0.73 -24.48 3.83
C ASN A 31 -2.06 -24.79 4.54
N LEU A 32 -2.99 -23.83 4.59
CA LEU A 32 -4.32 -24.02 5.16
C LEU A 32 -5.08 -25.13 4.43
N LEU A 33 -5.07 -25.15 3.09
CA LEU A 33 -5.72 -26.20 2.32
C LEU A 33 -5.10 -27.58 2.56
N LEU A 34 -3.79 -27.67 2.74
CA LEU A 34 -3.12 -28.92 3.13
C LEU A 34 -3.49 -29.38 4.54
N ASP A 35 -3.60 -28.45 5.48
CA ASP A 35 -4.02 -28.72 6.87
C ASP A 35 -5.50 -29.17 6.90
N LEU A 36 -6.38 -28.52 6.13
CA LEU A 36 -7.80 -28.85 6.05
C LEU A 36 -8.06 -30.16 5.31
N ASN A 37 -7.34 -30.45 4.22
CA ASN A 37 -7.49 -31.73 3.48
C ASN A 37 -7.18 -32.97 4.33
N ARG A 38 -6.42 -32.82 5.42
CA ARG A 38 -6.17 -33.89 6.40
C ARG A 38 -7.38 -34.15 7.31
N ILE A 39 -8.33 -33.22 7.38
CA ILE A 39 -9.45 -33.19 8.32
C ILE A 39 -10.78 -33.38 7.56
N THR A 40 -10.96 -32.73 6.41
CA THR A 40 -12.13 -32.84 5.53
C THR A 40 -11.73 -32.85 4.05
N PRO A 41 -12.31 -33.74 3.21
CA PRO A 41 -12.12 -33.69 1.76
C PRO A 41 -13.00 -32.58 1.17
N THR A 42 -12.60 -31.33 1.39
CA THR A 42 -13.31 -30.15 0.85
C THR A 42 -12.43 -29.48 -0.19
N GLU A 43 -12.76 -29.68 -1.47
CA GLU A 43 -12.42 -28.70 -2.50
C GLU A 43 -13.22 -27.43 -2.20
N ASN A 44 -12.65 -26.55 -1.36
CA ASN A 44 -13.37 -25.36 -0.90
C ASN A 44 -13.03 -24.14 -1.78
N PRO A 45 -13.91 -23.75 -2.73
CA PRO A 45 -13.72 -22.55 -3.54
C PRO A 45 -13.69 -21.27 -2.69
N ASP A 46 -14.29 -21.26 -1.49
CA ASP A 46 -14.37 -20.09 -0.62
C ASP A 46 -12.98 -19.61 -0.18
N CYS A 47 -12.04 -20.53 0.06
CA CYS A 47 -10.65 -20.19 0.38
C CYS A 47 -9.97 -19.43 -0.77
N TRP A 48 -10.29 -19.77 -2.02
CA TRP A 48 -9.76 -19.10 -3.21
C TRP A 48 -10.47 -17.78 -3.49
N ILE A 49 -11.79 -17.73 -3.30
CA ILE A 49 -12.58 -16.49 -3.36
C ILE A 49 -12.02 -15.48 -2.35
N ALA A 50 -11.67 -15.92 -1.14
CA ALA A 50 -11.14 -15.08 -0.07
C ALA A 50 -9.97 -14.23 -0.54
N LEU A 51 -9.03 -14.85 -1.25
CA LEU A 51 -7.82 -14.20 -1.73
C LEU A 51 -8.14 -13.10 -2.75
N THR A 52 -9.14 -13.31 -3.61
CA THR A 52 -9.58 -12.30 -4.60
C THR A 52 -10.34 -11.14 -3.96
N VAL A 53 -11.09 -11.41 -2.88
CA VAL A 53 -11.81 -10.37 -2.13
C VAL A 53 -10.86 -9.55 -1.28
N VAL A 54 -9.91 -10.19 -0.58
CA VAL A 54 -8.89 -9.50 0.23
C VAL A 54 -8.07 -8.57 -0.64
N THR A 55 -7.80 -8.93 -1.90
CA THR A 55 -7.08 -8.10 -2.88
C THR A 55 -7.96 -7.08 -3.63
N SER A 56 -9.26 -7.02 -3.32
CA SER A 56 -10.26 -6.06 -3.84
C SER A 56 -10.42 -6.08 -5.35
N ASP A 57 -10.31 -7.26 -5.95
CA ASP A 57 -10.31 -7.43 -7.41
C ASP A 57 -11.25 -8.56 -7.88
N ARG A 58 -12.26 -8.91 -7.07
CA ARG A 58 -13.22 -10.00 -7.36
C ARG A 58 -13.92 -9.83 -8.70
N GLU A 59 -14.55 -8.68 -8.96
CA GLU A 59 -15.30 -8.43 -10.20
C GLU A 59 -14.41 -8.54 -11.45
N LYS A 60 -13.18 -8.02 -11.36
CA LYS A 60 -12.19 -8.13 -12.44
C LYS A 60 -11.74 -9.58 -12.64
N PHE A 61 -11.55 -10.33 -11.55
CA PHE A 61 -11.23 -11.75 -11.64
C PHE A 61 -12.36 -12.51 -12.35
N GLU A 62 -13.61 -12.35 -11.93
CA GLU A 62 -14.78 -13.01 -12.54
C GLU A 62 -14.96 -12.64 -14.02
N SER A 63 -14.53 -11.44 -14.44
CA SER A 63 -14.55 -11.05 -15.86
C SER A 63 -13.48 -11.73 -16.72
N LEU A 64 -12.39 -12.20 -16.12
CA LEU A 64 -11.23 -12.77 -16.81
C LEU A 64 -11.11 -14.30 -16.65
N TYR A 65 -11.65 -14.85 -15.56
CA TYR A 65 -11.55 -16.26 -15.19
C TYR A 65 -12.93 -16.81 -14.84
N GLY A 66 -13.24 -18.03 -15.31
CA GLY A 66 -14.53 -18.67 -15.08
C GLY A 66 -14.63 -19.51 -13.80
N GLU A 67 -13.51 -19.79 -13.13
CA GLU A 67 -13.46 -20.65 -11.93
C GLU A 67 -12.46 -20.13 -10.90
N TYR A 68 -12.76 -20.40 -9.63
CA TYR A 68 -11.86 -20.16 -8.49
C TYR A 68 -11.06 -21.43 -8.19
N SER A 69 -9.91 -21.58 -8.86
CA SER A 69 -9.00 -22.70 -8.65
C SER A 69 -7.61 -22.21 -8.24
N ALA A 70 -6.80 -23.10 -7.68
CA ALA A 70 -5.42 -22.79 -7.32
C ALA A 70 -4.65 -22.20 -8.51
N ARG A 71 -4.91 -22.73 -9.72
CA ARG A 71 -4.29 -22.27 -10.96
C ARG A 71 -4.76 -20.88 -11.35
N SER A 72 -6.07 -20.64 -11.43
CA SER A 72 -6.61 -19.35 -11.88
C SER A 72 -6.29 -18.22 -10.91
N VAL A 73 -6.43 -18.45 -9.60
CA VAL A 73 -6.12 -17.43 -8.59
C VAL A 73 -4.61 -17.14 -8.52
N THR A 74 -3.75 -18.17 -8.61
CA THR A 74 -2.30 -17.95 -8.67
C THR A 74 -1.91 -17.18 -9.92
N ASP A 75 -2.45 -17.54 -11.09
CA ASP A 75 -2.20 -16.81 -12.33
C ASP A 75 -2.61 -15.34 -12.20
N TYR A 76 -3.81 -15.07 -11.66
CA TYR A 76 -4.31 -13.72 -11.49
C TYR A 76 -3.52 -12.86 -10.49
N LEU A 77 -3.18 -13.43 -9.33
CA LEU A 77 -2.52 -12.70 -8.24
C LEU A 77 -1.00 -12.64 -8.39
N VAL A 78 -0.39 -13.54 -9.15
CA VAL A 78 1.06 -13.56 -9.36
C VAL A 78 1.44 -13.01 -10.72
N PHE A 79 0.87 -13.57 -11.79
CA PHE A 79 1.41 -13.43 -13.16
C PHE A 79 0.67 -12.43 -14.04
N ASN A 80 -0.64 -12.25 -13.82
CA ASN A 80 -1.47 -11.44 -14.69
C ASN A 80 -1.09 -9.96 -14.62
N ARG A 81 -0.62 -9.41 -15.75
CA ARG A 81 -0.19 -8.01 -15.87
C ARG A 81 -1.34 -7.01 -16.01
N SER A 82 -2.53 -7.49 -16.39
CA SER A 82 -3.75 -6.69 -16.40
C SER A 82 -4.26 -6.42 -14.97
N ASN A 83 -3.87 -7.28 -14.01
CA ASN A 83 -4.06 -7.00 -12.60
C ASN A 83 -2.93 -6.10 -12.07
N SER A 84 -3.26 -4.85 -11.73
CA SER A 84 -2.31 -3.91 -11.14
C SER A 84 -1.81 -4.32 -9.74
N ASN A 85 -2.57 -5.18 -9.06
CA ASN A 85 -2.24 -5.68 -7.72
C ASN A 85 -1.53 -7.05 -7.76
N SER A 86 -1.26 -7.61 -8.95
CA SER A 86 -0.47 -8.84 -9.01
C SER A 86 0.97 -8.62 -8.55
N ILE A 87 1.62 -9.69 -8.08
CA ILE A 87 3.01 -9.63 -7.60
C ILE A 87 3.94 -9.10 -8.70
N ILE A 88 3.81 -9.59 -9.93
CA ILE A 88 4.61 -9.10 -11.06
C ILE A 88 4.35 -7.61 -11.33
N SER A 89 3.10 -7.18 -11.36
CA SER A 89 2.76 -5.76 -11.59
C SER A 89 3.30 -4.86 -10.47
N CYS A 90 3.12 -5.24 -9.22
CA CYS A 90 3.61 -4.49 -8.06
C CYS A 90 5.15 -4.34 -8.10
N ILE A 91 5.89 -5.43 -8.29
CA ILE A 91 7.35 -5.34 -8.34
C ILE A 91 7.83 -4.58 -9.58
N SER A 92 7.15 -4.71 -10.72
CA SER A 92 7.46 -3.91 -11.91
C SER A 92 7.29 -2.41 -11.64
N LEU A 93 6.18 -2.02 -11.02
CA LEU A 93 5.92 -0.62 -10.66
C LEU A 93 6.89 -0.11 -9.59
N ALA A 94 7.22 -0.95 -8.58
CA ALA A 94 8.23 -0.62 -7.58
C ALA A 94 9.60 -0.36 -8.22
N ARG A 95 9.99 -1.19 -9.18
CA ARG A 95 11.24 -1.03 -9.94
C ARG A 95 11.24 0.24 -10.77
N GLU A 96 10.16 0.53 -11.50
CA GLU A 96 10.11 1.76 -12.30
C GLU A 96 10.16 3.02 -11.44
N ASN A 97 9.50 2.99 -10.28
CA ASN A 97 9.63 4.05 -9.28
C ASN A 97 11.09 4.17 -8.82
N ALA A 98 11.72 3.09 -8.36
CA ALA A 98 13.11 3.06 -7.92
C ALA A 98 14.08 3.58 -9.00
N ARG A 99 13.88 3.19 -10.26
CA ARG A 99 14.69 3.62 -11.41
C ARG A 99 14.62 5.13 -11.61
N SER A 100 13.43 5.72 -11.44
CA SER A 100 13.21 7.15 -11.60
C SER A 100 13.88 8.01 -10.52
N ILE A 101 14.23 7.41 -9.38
CA ILE A 101 14.82 8.07 -8.21
C ILE A 101 16.14 7.40 -7.78
N ILE A 102 16.86 6.78 -8.72
CA ILE A 102 18.06 5.99 -8.41
C ILE A 102 19.11 6.79 -7.63
N GLU A 103 19.16 8.12 -7.82
CA GLU A 103 20.03 9.05 -7.10
C GLU A 103 19.60 9.34 -5.65
N SER A 104 18.36 9.01 -5.30
CA SER A 104 17.75 9.26 -3.97
C SER A 104 17.68 8.00 -3.09
N ILE A 105 17.95 6.82 -3.64
CA ILE A 105 18.01 5.54 -2.93
C ILE A 105 19.44 4.99 -2.96
N SER A 106 19.76 4.03 -2.09
CA SER A 106 21.07 3.37 -2.15
C SER A 106 21.15 2.41 -3.35
N SER A 107 22.37 2.16 -3.83
CA SER A 107 22.61 1.16 -4.89
C SER A 107 22.11 -0.22 -4.49
N GLU A 108 22.26 -0.59 -3.21
CA GLU A 108 21.78 -1.86 -2.66
C GLU A 108 20.25 -1.99 -2.73
N MET A 109 19.51 -0.91 -2.46
CA MET A 109 18.04 -0.91 -2.61
C MET A 109 17.63 -1.13 -4.07
N TRP A 110 18.29 -0.42 -4.98
CA TRP A 110 18.05 -0.57 -6.42
C TRP A 110 18.34 -2.00 -6.88
N GLU A 111 19.51 -2.54 -6.52
CA GLU A 111 19.91 -3.90 -6.85
C GLU A 111 18.91 -4.93 -6.34
N GLN A 112 18.43 -4.79 -5.11
CA GLN A 112 17.45 -5.74 -4.58
C GLN A 112 16.13 -5.75 -5.36
N ILE A 113 15.54 -4.57 -5.61
CA ILE A 113 14.29 -4.50 -6.39
C ILE A 113 14.53 -5.03 -7.82
N ASN A 114 15.67 -4.69 -8.42
CA ASN A 114 15.99 -5.13 -9.78
C ASN A 114 16.21 -6.66 -9.86
N ASN A 115 16.87 -7.26 -8.86
CA ASN A 115 17.06 -8.71 -8.76
C ASN A 115 15.72 -9.43 -8.60
N LEU A 116 14.85 -8.95 -7.69
CA LEU A 116 13.51 -9.52 -7.51
C LEU A 116 12.67 -9.41 -8.78
N TYR A 117 12.75 -8.28 -9.49
CA TYR A 117 12.09 -8.11 -10.78
C TYR A 117 12.55 -9.16 -11.80
N HIS A 118 13.87 -9.32 -12.00
CA HIS A 118 14.41 -10.29 -12.95
C HIS A 118 14.08 -11.74 -12.57
N LEU A 119 14.12 -12.06 -11.27
CA LEU A 119 13.66 -13.35 -10.77
C LEU A 119 12.21 -13.60 -11.20
N LEU A 120 11.31 -12.65 -10.96
CA LEU A 120 9.91 -12.78 -11.36
C LEU A 120 9.70 -12.85 -12.88
N GLN A 121 10.51 -12.16 -13.68
CA GLN A 121 10.45 -12.26 -15.15
C GLN A 121 10.88 -13.65 -15.66
N SER A 122 11.72 -14.37 -14.91
CA SER A 122 12.18 -15.70 -15.30
C SER A 122 11.22 -16.82 -14.89
N MET A 123 10.27 -16.53 -14.00
CA MET A 123 9.34 -17.51 -13.44
C MET A 123 8.16 -17.76 -14.38
N ARG A 124 7.76 -19.03 -14.51
CA ARG A 124 6.55 -19.47 -15.20
C ARG A 124 5.54 -20.06 -14.21
N PRO A 125 4.24 -20.10 -14.57
CA PRO A 125 3.22 -20.72 -13.71
C PRO A 125 3.57 -22.14 -13.28
N GLU A 126 4.22 -22.93 -14.13
CA GLU A 126 4.64 -24.31 -13.81
C GLU A 126 5.70 -24.35 -12.70
N ASN A 127 6.60 -23.36 -12.63
CA ASN A 127 7.60 -23.28 -11.56
C ASN A 127 6.93 -23.11 -10.20
N VAL A 128 5.91 -22.25 -10.14
CA VAL A 128 5.16 -21.98 -8.90
C VAL A 128 4.29 -23.16 -8.51
N GLN A 129 3.69 -23.87 -9.47
CA GLN A 129 2.90 -25.07 -9.16
C GLN A 129 3.76 -26.21 -8.60
N ASN A 130 5.01 -26.36 -9.08
CA ASN A 130 5.91 -27.42 -8.65
C ASN A 130 6.48 -27.17 -7.23
N ASP A 131 6.82 -25.93 -6.89
CA ASP A 131 7.30 -25.56 -5.55
C ASP A 131 6.75 -24.18 -5.10
N PRO A 132 5.46 -24.10 -4.73
CA PRO A 132 4.84 -22.84 -4.31
C PRO A 132 5.52 -22.26 -3.06
N PHE A 133 5.92 -23.13 -2.14
CA PHE A 133 6.49 -22.73 -0.86
C PHE A 133 7.81 -21.98 -1.03
N SER A 134 8.75 -22.53 -1.81
CA SER A 134 10.02 -21.82 -2.05
C SER A 134 9.81 -20.51 -2.79
N PHE A 135 8.88 -20.47 -3.75
CA PHE A 135 8.58 -19.26 -4.51
C PHE A 135 8.04 -18.13 -3.61
N TYR A 136 7.00 -18.38 -2.82
CA TYR A 136 6.45 -17.34 -1.94
C TYR A 136 7.42 -16.96 -0.82
N ARG A 137 8.22 -17.92 -0.31
CA ARG A 137 9.28 -17.62 0.65
C ARG A 137 10.33 -16.68 0.07
N GLU A 138 10.71 -16.85 -1.20
CA GLU A 138 11.68 -15.98 -1.87
C GLU A 138 11.16 -14.54 -1.96
N ILE A 139 9.90 -14.34 -2.34
CA ILE A 139 9.28 -13.00 -2.39
C ILE A 139 9.25 -12.34 -0.99
N LYS A 140 8.89 -13.10 0.04
CA LYS A 140 8.89 -12.62 1.44
C LYS A 140 10.30 -12.22 1.89
N ASN A 141 11.29 -13.06 1.60
CA ASN A 141 12.69 -12.80 1.94
C ASN A 141 13.23 -11.57 1.22
N ALA A 142 12.93 -11.40 -0.08
CA ALA A 142 13.34 -10.24 -0.85
C ALA A 142 12.76 -8.93 -0.29
N SER A 143 11.50 -8.94 0.16
CA SER A 143 10.91 -7.77 0.82
C SER A 143 11.53 -7.50 2.19
N HIS A 144 11.79 -8.52 3.02
CA HIS A 144 12.50 -8.33 4.29
C HIS A 144 13.92 -7.78 4.08
N LEU A 145 14.62 -8.29 3.06
CA LEU A 145 15.96 -7.81 2.70
C LEU A 145 15.91 -6.36 2.20
N PHE A 146 14.93 -6.01 1.36
CA PHE A 146 14.70 -4.62 0.94
C PHE A 146 14.48 -3.68 2.14
N GLN A 147 13.66 -4.10 3.11
CA GLN A 147 13.43 -3.32 4.34
C GLN A 147 14.70 -3.18 5.19
N GLY A 148 15.45 -4.27 5.38
CA GLY A 148 16.71 -4.25 6.11
C GLY A 148 17.77 -3.36 5.45
N ILE A 149 17.88 -3.40 4.12
CA ILE A 149 18.78 -2.51 3.36
C ILE A 149 18.32 -1.06 3.52
N THR A 150 17.02 -0.78 3.38
CA THR A 150 16.45 0.57 3.54
C THR A 150 16.84 1.15 4.90
N ASP A 151 16.67 0.38 5.98
CA ASP A 151 16.95 0.84 7.33
C ASP A 151 18.45 1.07 7.61
N ASN A 152 19.33 0.32 6.95
CA ASN A 152 20.78 0.41 7.16
C ASN A 152 21.49 1.41 6.23
N THR A 153 20.95 1.67 5.03
CA THR A 153 21.66 2.43 3.99
C THR A 153 21.07 3.81 3.72
N MET A 154 19.79 4.05 4.04
CA MET A 154 19.19 5.38 3.87
C MET A 154 19.41 6.27 5.09
N ALA A 155 19.79 7.53 4.82
CA ALA A 155 19.74 8.57 5.84
C ALA A 155 18.30 8.80 6.31
N ARG A 156 18.10 8.96 7.62
CA ARG A 156 16.80 9.23 8.28
C ARG A 156 16.32 10.66 8.01
N SER A 157 16.06 10.91 6.73
CA SER A 157 15.61 12.17 6.14
C SER A 157 14.16 12.03 5.65
N GLN A 158 13.62 13.09 5.06
CA GLN A 158 12.26 13.08 4.50
C GLN A 158 12.01 11.88 3.58
N GLY A 159 12.98 11.49 2.74
CA GLY A 159 12.82 10.35 1.84
C GLY A 159 12.59 9.02 2.58
N TRP A 160 13.29 8.81 3.70
CA TRP A 160 13.05 7.65 4.57
C TRP A 160 11.67 7.72 5.23
N ASP A 161 11.23 8.89 5.69
CA ASP A 161 9.91 9.03 6.30
C ASP A 161 8.77 8.77 5.30
N PHE A 162 8.88 9.18 4.03
CA PHE A 162 7.89 8.83 3.00
C PHE A 162 7.76 7.33 2.77
N ILE A 163 8.90 6.60 2.78
CA ILE A 163 8.90 5.13 2.74
C ILE A 163 8.18 4.57 3.97
N GLN A 164 8.44 5.09 5.17
CA GLN A 164 7.79 4.60 6.39
C GLN A 164 6.28 4.84 6.37
N VAL A 165 5.82 6.05 6.02
CA VAL A 165 4.38 6.35 5.96
C VAL A 165 3.71 5.40 4.96
N ALA A 166 4.27 5.24 3.77
CA ALA A 166 3.78 4.30 2.77
C ALA A 166 3.68 2.86 3.30
N LYS A 167 4.77 2.35 3.88
CA LYS A 167 4.86 1.00 4.44
C LYS A 167 3.75 0.74 5.45
N TYR A 168 3.59 1.63 6.41
CA TYR A 168 2.67 1.42 7.52
C TYR A 168 1.20 1.66 7.13
N LEU A 169 0.91 2.59 6.22
CA LEU A 169 -0.44 2.73 5.67
C LEU A 169 -0.86 1.47 4.88
N GLU A 170 0.05 0.90 4.08
CA GLU A 170 -0.23 -0.35 3.36
C GLU A 170 -0.46 -1.53 4.31
N ARG A 171 0.31 -1.63 5.40
CA ARG A 171 0.11 -2.67 6.43
C ARG A 171 -1.24 -2.55 7.12
N ALA A 172 -1.61 -1.35 7.55
CA ALA A 172 -2.89 -1.11 8.21
C ALA A 172 -4.07 -1.48 7.29
N ASP A 173 -4.04 -1.04 6.02
CA ASP A 173 -5.07 -1.39 5.02
C ASP A 173 -5.17 -2.91 4.83
N ASN A 174 -4.03 -3.57 4.66
CA ASN A 174 -3.96 -5.00 4.40
C ASN A 174 -4.53 -5.83 5.55
N VAL A 175 -4.19 -5.50 6.79
CA VAL A 175 -4.68 -6.21 7.99
C VAL A 175 -6.17 -6.00 8.15
N THR A 176 -6.66 -4.78 7.92
CA THR A 176 -8.09 -4.46 7.97
C THR A 176 -8.88 -5.33 6.98
N ARG A 177 -8.41 -5.43 5.73
CA ARG A 177 -9.04 -6.26 4.68
C ARG A 177 -8.96 -7.74 4.97
N LEU A 178 -7.84 -8.23 5.51
CA LEU A 178 -7.68 -9.63 5.87
C LEU A 178 -8.67 -10.05 6.95
N ILE A 179 -8.78 -9.25 8.03
CA ILE A 179 -9.71 -9.54 9.12
C ILE A 179 -11.14 -9.51 8.61
N ASP A 180 -11.50 -8.50 7.84
CA ASP A 180 -12.87 -8.31 7.32
C ASP A 180 -13.34 -9.50 6.48
N VAL A 181 -12.54 -9.92 5.48
CA VAL A 181 -12.89 -11.06 4.63
C VAL A 181 -12.97 -12.36 5.42
N LYS A 182 -12.04 -12.56 6.36
CA LYS A 182 -12.06 -13.78 7.17
C LYS A 182 -13.23 -13.79 8.13
N TYR A 183 -13.60 -12.66 8.72
CA TYR A 183 -14.77 -12.56 9.56
C TYR A 183 -16.06 -12.97 8.82
N HIS A 184 -16.27 -12.47 7.59
CA HIS A 184 -17.44 -12.85 6.79
C HIS A 184 -17.44 -14.33 6.36
N MET A 185 -16.28 -14.93 6.17
CA MET A 185 -16.16 -16.35 5.82
C MET A 185 -16.29 -17.29 7.00
N LEU A 186 -15.96 -16.81 8.20
CA LEU A 186 -16.04 -17.53 9.46
C LEU A 186 -17.34 -17.24 10.20
N ALA A 187 -18.13 -16.28 9.73
CA ALA A 187 -19.44 -15.99 10.30
C ALA A 187 -20.30 -17.26 10.16
N PRO A 188 -20.75 -17.84 11.28
CA PRO A 188 -21.53 -19.06 11.21
C PRO A 188 -22.84 -18.75 10.48
N ASP A 189 -23.14 -19.50 9.43
CA ASP A 189 -24.54 -19.77 9.13
C ASP A 189 -25.13 -20.36 10.41
N SER A 190 -26.08 -19.65 11.00
CA SER A 190 -26.72 -19.89 12.30
C SER A 190 -27.32 -21.29 12.56
N SER A 191 -26.99 -22.31 11.74
CA SER A 191 -27.52 -23.66 11.80
C SER A 191 -26.59 -24.72 12.41
N ASN A 192 -25.27 -24.48 12.54
CA ASN A 192 -24.30 -25.56 12.79
C ASN A 192 -23.38 -25.40 14.03
N GLU A 193 -23.77 -24.61 15.04
CA GLU A 193 -22.96 -24.37 16.27
C GLU A 193 -22.69 -25.61 17.15
N THR A 194 -23.20 -26.80 16.79
CA THR A 194 -23.15 -28.00 17.65
C THR A 194 -22.11 -29.04 17.27
N ASP A 195 -21.32 -28.84 16.21
CA ASP A 195 -20.29 -29.82 15.78
C ASP A 195 -18.88 -29.44 16.29
N VAL A 196 -18.25 -30.37 17.01
CA VAL A 196 -16.87 -30.26 17.51
C VAL A 196 -15.87 -30.12 16.35
N LEU A 197 -16.22 -30.66 15.18
CA LEU A 197 -15.42 -30.53 13.96
C LEU A 197 -15.40 -29.08 13.45
N SER A 198 -16.54 -28.37 13.48
CA SER A 198 -16.62 -26.96 13.08
C SER A 198 -15.72 -26.06 13.94
N CYS A 199 -15.76 -26.25 15.26
CA CYS A 199 -14.90 -25.50 16.19
C CYS A 199 -13.39 -25.71 15.93
N SER A 200 -12.99 -26.91 15.51
CA SER A 200 -11.59 -27.21 15.18
C SER A 200 -11.14 -26.55 13.89
N VAL A 201 -12.02 -26.49 12.88
CA VAL A 201 -11.77 -25.81 11.60
C VAL A 201 -11.64 -24.30 11.79
N ASP A 202 -12.51 -23.71 12.61
CA ASP A 202 -12.46 -22.27 12.91
C ASP A 202 -11.13 -21.86 13.54
N ILE A 203 -10.62 -22.64 14.50
CA ILE A 203 -9.32 -22.38 15.14
C ILE A 203 -8.18 -22.41 14.11
N ILE A 204 -8.19 -23.38 13.19
CA ILE A 204 -7.16 -23.49 12.15
C ILE A 204 -7.22 -22.28 11.21
N GLN A 205 -8.42 -21.83 10.84
CA GLN A 205 -8.60 -20.66 9.99
C GLN A 205 -8.17 -19.36 10.70
N TRP A 206 -8.49 -19.19 11.98
CA TRP A 206 -7.99 -18.08 12.81
C TRP A 206 -6.46 -18.11 12.98
N MET A 207 -5.86 -19.30 13.12
CA MET A 207 -4.41 -19.45 13.07
C MET A 207 -3.84 -19.05 11.70
N ALA A 208 -4.55 -19.32 10.60
CA ALA A 208 -4.15 -18.87 9.28
C ALA A 208 -4.23 -17.33 9.14
N VAL A 209 -5.20 -16.67 9.78
CA VAL A 209 -5.23 -15.18 9.87
C VAL A 209 -3.96 -14.68 10.57
N LEU A 210 -3.62 -15.24 11.73
CA LEU A 210 -2.39 -14.88 12.44
C LEU A 210 -1.13 -15.15 11.60
N LYS A 211 -1.03 -16.30 10.92
CA LYS A 211 0.11 -16.59 10.02
C LYS A 211 0.18 -15.58 8.87
N SER A 212 -0.96 -15.17 8.32
CA SER A 212 -1.07 -14.16 7.25
C SER A 212 -0.66 -12.75 7.71
N CYS A 213 -0.62 -12.49 9.00
CA CYS A 213 -0.07 -11.27 9.60
C CYS A 213 1.34 -11.46 10.19
N SER A 214 2.02 -12.59 9.99
CA SER A 214 3.26 -12.95 10.72
C SER A 214 3.11 -12.81 12.25
N ALA A 215 1.91 -13.02 12.76
CA ALA A 215 1.49 -12.71 14.12
C ALA A 215 1.44 -13.95 15.04
N LEU A 216 1.41 -15.16 14.49
CA LEU A 216 1.12 -16.38 15.25
C LEU A 216 2.06 -16.58 16.46
N GLU A 217 3.37 -16.40 16.27
CA GLU A 217 4.34 -16.59 17.35
C GLU A 217 4.27 -15.46 18.39
N ALA A 218 4.12 -14.21 17.95
CA ALA A 218 3.98 -13.06 18.84
C ALA A 218 2.71 -13.17 19.67
N PHE A 219 1.59 -13.52 19.04
CA PHE A 219 0.31 -13.77 19.69
C PHE A 219 0.43 -14.86 20.76
N LYS A 220 1.04 -16.02 20.44
CA LYS A 220 1.21 -17.11 21.42
C LYS A 220 2.06 -16.75 22.63
N LYS A 221 3.01 -15.81 22.49
CA LYS A 221 3.82 -15.32 23.61
C LYS A 221 3.01 -14.46 24.57
N VAL A 222 2.04 -13.70 24.06
CA VAL A 222 1.16 -12.84 24.86
C VAL A 222 -0.03 -13.63 25.41
N HIS A 223 -0.65 -14.45 24.56
CA HIS A 223 -1.83 -15.26 24.86
C HIS A 223 -1.44 -16.74 24.98
N LEU A 224 -0.97 -17.12 26.17
CA LEU A 224 -0.27 -18.37 26.48
C LEU A 224 -1.01 -19.69 26.19
N SER A 225 -2.34 -19.73 25.96
CA SER A 225 -3.04 -21.04 25.89
C SER A 225 -4.36 -21.13 25.12
N ARG A 226 -5.14 -20.05 24.96
CA ARG A 226 -6.45 -20.14 24.29
C ARG A 226 -6.51 -19.22 23.09
N ILE A 227 -6.65 -19.82 21.91
CA ILE A 227 -6.94 -19.12 20.67
C ILE A 227 -8.43 -18.83 20.67
N LYS A 228 -8.79 -17.59 21.03
CA LYS A 228 -10.15 -17.08 20.89
C LYS A 228 -10.19 -16.03 19.78
N PRO A 229 -11.23 -16.00 18.93
CA PRO A 229 -11.39 -14.99 17.90
C PRO A 229 -11.23 -13.57 18.43
N GLU A 230 -11.86 -13.25 19.56
CA GLU A 230 -11.85 -11.91 20.16
C GLU A 230 -10.43 -11.48 20.56
N SER A 231 -9.64 -12.40 21.15
CA SER A 231 -8.25 -12.12 21.49
C SER A 231 -7.38 -11.90 20.24
N ILE A 232 -7.67 -12.58 19.14
CA ILE A 232 -6.96 -12.35 17.87
C ILE A 232 -7.31 -10.97 17.30
N LEU A 233 -8.60 -10.61 17.33
CA LEU A 233 -9.06 -9.29 16.89
C LEU A 233 -8.42 -8.19 17.73
N GLU A 234 -8.42 -8.33 19.05
CA GLU A 234 -7.72 -7.43 19.97
C GLU A 234 -6.25 -7.26 19.58
N PHE A 235 -5.54 -8.37 19.38
CA PHE A 235 -4.12 -8.36 19.08
C PHE A 235 -3.81 -7.73 17.72
N LEU A 236 -4.60 -8.04 16.68
CA LEU A 236 -4.35 -7.52 15.33
C LEU A 236 -4.85 -6.08 15.16
N ILE A 237 -5.85 -5.64 15.92
CA ILE A 237 -6.41 -4.30 15.78
C ILE A 237 -5.75 -3.32 16.76
N LEU A 238 -5.69 -3.66 18.04
CA LEU A 238 -5.43 -2.72 19.14
C LEU A 238 -4.01 -2.78 19.73
N ASP A 239 -3.25 -3.86 19.51
CA ASP A 239 -1.91 -4.01 20.10
C ASP A 239 -0.97 -2.87 19.66
N LYS A 240 -0.30 -2.20 20.60
CA LYS A 240 0.57 -1.04 20.33
C LYS A 240 2.02 -1.40 20.01
N THR A 241 2.37 -2.68 20.08
CA THR A 241 3.76 -3.16 20.05
C THR A 241 4.04 -4.04 18.84
N PHE A 242 3.02 -4.72 18.31
CA PHE A 242 3.16 -5.66 17.22
C PHE A 242 3.22 -4.93 15.87
N PRO A 243 4.30 -5.06 15.07
CA PRO A 243 4.53 -4.22 13.89
C PRO A 243 3.51 -4.29 12.75
N ARG A 244 2.59 -5.26 12.80
CA ARG A 244 1.52 -5.47 11.82
C ARG A 244 0.14 -5.33 12.43
N SER A 245 0.00 -4.92 13.70
CA SER A 245 -1.30 -4.50 14.19
C SER A 245 -1.71 -3.18 13.52
N ILE A 246 -3.01 -2.94 13.42
CA ILE A 246 -3.55 -1.70 12.85
C ILE A 246 -3.08 -0.49 13.68
N HIS A 247 -3.18 -0.58 15.00
CA HIS A 247 -2.77 0.47 15.91
C HIS A 247 -1.28 0.81 15.80
N PHE A 248 -0.38 -0.19 15.87
CA PHE A 248 1.05 0.07 15.71
C PHE A 248 1.33 0.73 14.36
N SER A 249 0.73 0.22 13.29
CA SER A 249 0.97 0.73 11.94
C SER A 249 0.53 2.19 11.81
N ILE A 250 -0.66 2.53 12.29
CA ILE A 250 -1.16 3.92 12.30
C ILE A 250 -0.28 4.81 13.18
N GLY A 251 0.16 4.34 14.35
CA GLY A 251 1.09 5.06 15.21
C GLY A 251 2.43 5.33 14.53
N ALA A 252 3.02 4.33 13.87
CA ALA A 252 4.28 4.48 13.16
C ALA A 252 4.17 5.40 11.94
N ALA A 253 3.03 5.36 11.22
CA ALA A 253 2.72 6.30 10.15
C ALA A 253 2.57 7.73 10.69
N LYS A 254 1.90 7.91 11.84
CA LYS A 254 1.75 9.21 12.52
C LYS A 254 3.11 9.82 12.84
N GLU A 255 4.01 9.04 13.44
CA GLU A 255 5.34 9.52 13.82
C GLU A 255 6.19 9.91 12.60
N ALA A 256 6.11 9.14 11.51
CA ALA A 256 6.79 9.47 10.26
C ALA A 256 6.22 10.73 9.60
N LEU A 257 4.90 10.88 9.58
CA LEU A 257 4.25 12.07 9.04
C LEU A 257 4.55 13.32 9.87
N TRP A 258 4.59 13.18 11.20
CA TRP A 258 4.98 14.25 12.12
C TRP A 258 6.39 14.78 11.80
N ARG A 259 7.36 13.88 11.54
CA ARG A 259 8.71 14.27 11.10
C ARG A 259 8.71 14.95 9.72
N LEU A 260 7.89 14.48 8.78
CA LEU A 260 7.72 15.13 7.47
C LEU A 260 7.16 16.56 7.58
N SER A 261 6.26 16.79 8.54
CA SER A 261 5.70 18.12 8.82
C SER A 261 6.72 19.09 9.47
N GLY A 262 7.95 18.63 9.76
CA GLY A 262 8.98 19.42 10.41
C GLY A 262 8.73 19.65 11.90
N ASN A 263 8.02 18.74 12.57
CA ASN A 263 7.58 18.89 13.97
C ASN A 263 6.80 20.19 14.20
N SER A 264 6.01 20.59 13.20
CA SER A 264 5.30 21.86 13.22
C SER A 264 4.35 21.95 14.43
N THR A 265 4.23 23.14 15.03
CA THR A 265 3.28 23.34 16.12
C THR A 265 1.85 23.03 15.64
N ARG A 266 0.98 22.58 16.56
CA ARG A 266 -0.40 22.11 16.31
C ARG A 266 -1.25 23.00 15.37
N LYS A 267 -0.90 24.28 15.20
CA LYS A 267 -1.55 25.25 14.31
C LYS A 267 -1.34 24.99 12.81
N ASN A 268 -0.26 24.32 12.41
CA ASN A 268 0.10 24.10 10.99
C ASN A 268 -0.02 22.64 10.56
N LEU A 269 -0.76 21.81 11.30
CA LEU A 269 -0.98 20.42 10.92
C LEU A 269 -1.73 20.34 9.60
N SER A 270 -1.27 19.47 8.72
CA SER A 270 -1.98 19.14 7.49
C SER A 270 -3.24 18.31 7.80
N ASP A 271 -4.13 18.17 6.83
CA ASP A 271 -5.33 17.35 7.03
C ASP A 271 -5.00 15.85 7.10
N SER A 272 -3.91 15.40 6.49
CA SER A 272 -3.41 14.03 6.68
C SER A 272 -2.91 13.80 8.11
N ASP A 273 -2.18 14.75 8.71
CA ASP A 273 -1.78 14.70 10.12
C ASP A 273 -3.00 14.59 11.05
N ARG A 274 -4.02 15.41 10.80
CA ARG A 274 -5.26 15.40 11.58
C ARG A 274 -6.01 14.07 11.46
N LEU A 275 -6.12 13.51 10.26
CA LEU A 275 -6.83 12.25 10.04
C LEU A 275 -6.14 11.07 10.72
N ILE A 276 -4.82 10.93 10.55
CA ILE A 276 -4.03 9.87 11.17
C ILE A 276 -4.01 10.03 12.70
N GLY A 277 -3.81 11.26 13.20
CA GLY A 277 -3.84 11.53 14.63
C GLY A 277 -5.19 11.20 15.28
N LYS A 278 -6.31 11.47 14.60
CA LYS A 278 -7.65 11.07 15.07
C LYS A 278 -7.81 9.54 15.10
N MET A 279 -7.36 8.83 14.06
CA MET A 279 -7.40 7.36 14.02
C MET A 279 -6.59 6.75 15.17
N GLU A 280 -5.38 7.23 15.40
CA GLU A 280 -4.52 6.71 16.47
C GLU A 280 -5.08 6.99 17.86
N ALA A 281 -5.66 8.17 18.07
CA ALA A 281 -6.32 8.51 19.33
C ALA A 281 -7.51 7.59 19.60
N GLU A 282 -8.36 7.35 18.60
CA GLU A 282 -9.50 6.42 18.72
C GLU A 282 -9.02 5.02 19.07
N LEU A 283 -8.09 4.44 18.30
CA LEU A 283 -7.51 3.12 18.58
C LEU A 283 -6.84 3.02 19.97
N SER A 284 -6.43 4.15 20.54
CA SER A 284 -5.85 4.20 21.88
C SER A 284 -6.84 4.12 23.02
N TYR A 285 -8.11 4.43 22.78
CA TYR A 285 -9.16 4.42 23.81
C TYR A 285 -10.32 3.46 23.50
N THR A 286 -10.31 2.80 22.34
CA THR A 286 -11.28 1.76 21.95
C THR A 286 -10.96 0.42 22.62
N THR A 287 -12.00 -0.29 23.05
CA THR A 287 -11.93 -1.68 23.52
C THR A 287 -12.43 -2.66 22.46
N VAL A 288 -12.19 -3.96 22.64
CA VAL A 288 -12.70 -4.99 21.72
C VAL A 288 -14.22 -5.04 21.78
N GLU A 289 -14.78 -4.86 22.98
CA GLU A 289 -16.22 -4.81 23.21
C GLU A 289 -16.86 -3.66 22.40
N ASP A 290 -16.27 -2.46 22.41
CA ASP A 290 -16.75 -1.32 21.61
C ASP A 290 -16.76 -1.64 20.10
N ILE A 291 -15.75 -2.37 19.61
CA ILE A 291 -15.65 -2.79 18.20
C ILE A 291 -16.77 -3.78 17.86
N MET A 292 -17.02 -4.75 18.74
CA MET A 292 -18.04 -5.77 18.53
C MET A 292 -19.45 -5.16 18.60
N ASP A 293 -19.69 -4.23 19.54
CA ASP A 293 -20.97 -3.53 19.69
C ASP A 293 -21.30 -2.64 18.47
N ARG A 294 -20.30 -2.02 17.86
CA ARG A 294 -20.44 -1.27 16.60
C ARG A 294 -20.64 -2.20 15.38
N GLY A 295 -20.19 -3.44 15.48
CA GLY A 295 -20.06 -4.37 14.36
C GLY A 295 -18.66 -4.31 13.75
N LEU A 296 -17.99 -5.46 13.70
CA LEU A 296 -16.60 -5.55 13.24
C LEU A 296 -16.42 -5.07 11.79
N HIS A 297 -17.31 -5.46 10.88
CA HIS A 297 -17.27 -5.05 9.48
C HIS A 297 -17.32 -3.52 9.34
N ASP A 298 -18.33 -2.89 9.98
CA ASP A 298 -18.55 -1.45 9.89
C ASP A 298 -17.40 -0.64 10.52
N TYR A 299 -16.79 -1.19 11.58
CA TYR A 299 -15.58 -0.60 12.18
C TYR A 299 -14.37 -0.67 11.25
N LEU A 300 -14.10 -1.85 10.65
CA LEU A 300 -13.00 -2.04 9.73
C LEU A 300 -13.19 -1.25 8.43
N ASP A 301 -14.41 -1.12 7.92
CA ASP A 301 -14.68 -0.34 6.72
C ASP A 301 -14.49 1.17 6.94
N ASP A 302 -14.86 1.70 8.12
CA ASP A 302 -14.54 3.09 8.49
C ASP A 302 -13.02 3.34 8.54
N ILE A 303 -12.25 2.40 9.13
CA ILE A 303 -10.78 2.49 9.14
C ILE A 303 -10.25 2.52 7.71
N LYS A 304 -10.69 1.61 6.83
CA LYS A 304 -10.29 1.59 5.40
C LYS A 304 -10.58 2.92 4.72
N HIS A 305 -11.79 3.48 4.91
CA HIS A 305 -12.17 4.75 4.30
C HIS A 305 -11.29 5.91 4.78
N ARG A 306 -10.95 5.93 6.08
CA ARG A 306 -10.09 6.97 6.66
C ARG A 306 -8.64 6.82 6.24
N LEU A 307 -8.13 5.60 6.09
CA LEU A 307 -6.80 5.33 5.50
C LEU A 307 -6.73 5.82 4.05
N LYS A 308 -7.78 5.56 3.25
CA LYS A 308 -7.89 6.06 1.88
C LYS A 308 -7.86 7.59 1.85
N LYS A 309 -8.70 8.26 2.64
CA LYS A 309 -8.73 9.72 2.76
C LYS A 309 -7.39 10.29 3.22
N ALA A 310 -6.72 9.66 4.19
CA ALA A 310 -5.40 10.10 4.64
C ALA A 310 -4.36 10.02 3.50
N GLY A 311 -4.40 8.96 2.68
CA GLY A 311 -3.57 8.84 1.48
C GLY A 311 -3.86 9.92 0.43
N GLU A 312 -5.14 10.23 0.18
CA GLU A 312 -5.55 11.31 -0.74
C GLU A 312 -5.05 12.68 -0.26
N GLN A 313 -5.18 12.99 1.03
CA GLN A 313 -4.67 14.24 1.60
C GLN A 313 -3.14 14.31 1.56
N LEU A 314 -2.46 13.19 1.81
CA LEU A 314 -1.00 13.13 1.68
C LEU A 314 -0.56 13.42 0.24
N HIS A 315 -1.29 12.89 -0.75
CA HIS A 315 -1.06 13.20 -2.16
C HIS A 315 -1.24 14.70 -2.45
N LEU A 316 -2.33 15.31 -1.98
CA LEU A 316 -2.56 16.75 -2.19
C LEU A 316 -1.46 17.62 -1.56
N VAL A 317 -1.01 17.28 -0.34
CA VAL A 317 -0.03 18.09 0.39
C VAL A 317 1.39 17.95 -0.18
N TYR A 318 1.80 16.74 -0.54
CA TYR A 318 3.21 16.45 -0.87
C TYR A 318 3.47 16.13 -2.34
N PHE A 319 2.49 15.62 -3.08
CA PHE A 319 2.65 15.10 -4.45
C PHE A 319 2.00 15.99 -5.52
N ALA A 320 0.92 16.70 -5.18
CA ALA A 320 0.26 17.58 -6.13
C ALA A 320 1.15 18.80 -6.43
N TYR A 321 1.35 19.07 -7.72
CA TYR A 321 1.98 20.29 -8.18
C TYR A 321 1.09 21.47 -7.80
N HIS A 322 1.49 22.22 -6.79
CA HIS A 322 0.97 23.56 -6.58
C HIS A 322 1.57 24.41 -7.70
N THR A 323 0.82 24.62 -8.77
CA THR A 323 1.12 25.74 -9.67
C THR A 323 0.92 26.98 -8.80
N PRO A 324 1.96 27.80 -8.53
CA PRO A 324 1.74 29.01 -7.77
C PRO A 324 0.67 29.80 -8.52
N GLU A 325 -0.41 30.18 -7.82
CA GLU A 325 -1.32 31.18 -8.35
C GLU A 325 -0.47 32.41 -8.66
N ILE A 326 -0.24 32.66 -9.94
CA ILE A 326 0.28 33.94 -10.38
C ILE A 326 -0.87 34.89 -10.05
N GLU A 327 -0.78 35.59 -8.92
CA GLU A 327 -1.65 36.74 -8.67
C GLU A 327 -1.60 37.59 -9.94
N PRO A 328 -2.75 37.86 -10.59
CA PRO A 328 -2.75 38.73 -11.74
C PRO A 328 -2.15 40.06 -11.28
N GLN A 329 -0.94 40.38 -11.77
CA GLN A 329 -0.37 41.70 -11.57
C GLN A 329 -1.43 42.71 -11.98
N GLU A 330 -1.76 43.63 -11.06
CA GLU A 330 -2.71 44.70 -11.30
C GLU A 330 -2.51 45.23 -12.72
N GLU A 331 -3.57 45.15 -13.54
CA GLU A 331 -3.63 45.77 -14.86
C GLU A 331 -3.57 47.30 -14.69
N SER A 332 -2.39 47.83 -14.34
CA SER A 332 -2.07 49.22 -14.57
C SER A 332 -1.48 49.33 -15.97
N MET A 333 -2.18 50.08 -16.82
CA MET A 333 -1.94 50.31 -18.25
C MET A 333 -2.49 49.25 -19.21
N ALA A 334 -3.82 49.12 -19.24
CA ALA A 334 -4.50 48.76 -20.49
C ALA A 334 -4.18 49.81 -21.57
N LEU A 335 -3.34 49.47 -22.54
CA LEU A 335 -3.23 50.23 -23.79
C LEU A 335 -4.43 49.87 -24.69
N PRO A 336 -5.09 50.85 -25.33
CA PRO A 336 -6.27 50.56 -26.13
C PRO A 336 -5.91 49.77 -27.39
N PHE A 337 -6.65 48.68 -27.59
CA PHE A 337 -6.56 47.79 -28.74
C PHE A 337 -7.05 48.49 -30.02
N THR A 338 -6.16 48.75 -30.98
CA THR A 338 -6.51 49.11 -32.36
C THR A 338 -6.42 47.85 -33.22
N GLY A 339 -7.57 47.38 -33.71
CA GLY A 339 -7.74 46.02 -34.24
C GLY A 339 -7.14 45.71 -35.61
N VAL A 340 -7.42 44.47 -36.05
CA VAL A 340 -7.91 44.02 -37.38
C VAL A 340 -7.38 42.60 -37.69
N SER A 341 -8.33 41.73 -38.08
CA SER A 341 -8.20 40.44 -38.79
C SER A 341 -7.44 39.26 -38.17
N GLY A 342 -8.24 38.26 -37.74
CA GLY A 342 -8.17 36.85 -38.15
C GLY A 342 -6.83 36.11 -38.21
N GLY A 343 -6.60 35.21 -37.24
CA GLY A 343 -5.63 34.11 -37.36
C GLY A 343 -5.35 33.42 -36.02
N ARG A 344 -5.40 32.08 -35.98
CA ARG A 344 -5.05 31.28 -34.79
C ARG A 344 -3.59 31.53 -34.38
N PRO A 345 -3.26 31.82 -33.11
CA PRO A 345 -1.88 32.01 -32.69
C PRO A 345 -1.14 30.67 -32.64
N THR A 346 -0.22 30.46 -33.58
CA THR A 346 0.86 29.48 -33.47
C THR A 346 1.89 30.01 -32.46
N TRP A 347 1.85 29.46 -31.24
CA TRP A 347 2.68 29.86 -30.11
C TRP A 347 4.20 29.67 -30.30
N SER A 348 4.67 29.06 -31.38
CA SER A 348 6.10 28.75 -31.54
C SER A 348 6.93 29.85 -32.21
N GLN A 349 6.32 30.77 -32.99
CA GLN A 349 7.08 31.80 -33.73
C GLN A 349 7.22 33.10 -32.95
N ALA A 350 6.23 33.45 -32.10
CA ALA A 350 6.30 34.64 -31.25
C ALA A 350 7.42 34.53 -30.18
N GLN A 351 7.65 33.34 -29.63
CA GLN A 351 8.74 33.10 -28.68
C GLN A 351 10.14 33.21 -29.30
N GLN A 352 10.31 32.79 -30.57
CA GLN A 352 11.59 32.91 -31.26
C GLN A 352 11.94 34.35 -31.65
N GLN A 353 10.97 35.17 -32.03
CA GLN A 353 11.21 36.60 -32.30
C GLN A 353 11.51 37.39 -31.02
N GLN A 354 10.89 37.04 -29.89
CA GLN A 354 11.12 37.72 -28.62
C GLN A 354 12.54 37.45 -28.08
N GLN A 355 13.08 36.23 -28.23
CA GLN A 355 14.47 35.90 -27.89
C GLN A 355 15.51 36.57 -28.80
N GLN A 356 15.19 36.78 -30.08
CA GLN A 356 16.09 37.49 -31.00
C GLN A 356 16.11 39.01 -30.74
N GLN A 357 15.00 39.60 -30.31
CA GLN A 357 14.95 41.03 -29.99
C GLN A 357 15.61 41.39 -28.64
N THR A 358 15.54 40.51 -27.65
CA THR A 358 16.23 40.72 -26.36
C THR A 358 17.75 40.60 -26.51
N SER A 359 18.22 39.60 -27.25
CA SER A 359 19.66 39.44 -27.55
C SER A 359 20.23 40.56 -28.42
N SER A 360 19.44 41.17 -29.32
CA SER A 360 19.89 42.34 -30.09
C SER A 360 19.93 43.63 -29.26
N ARG A 361 19.07 43.76 -28.23
CA ARG A 361 19.07 44.91 -27.31
C ARG A 361 20.22 44.84 -26.31
N GLU A 362 20.54 43.65 -25.79
CA GLU A 362 21.69 43.46 -24.89
C GLU A 362 23.04 43.71 -25.59
N ASN A 363 23.17 43.33 -26.87
CA ASN A 363 24.38 43.61 -27.65
C ASN A 363 24.54 45.09 -28.04
N ARG A 364 23.44 45.86 -28.18
CA ARG A 364 23.51 47.32 -28.39
C ARG A 364 23.86 48.09 -27.11
N ALA A 365 23.48 47.59 -25.94
CA ALA A 365 23.83 48.21 -24.65
C ALA A 365 25.29 48.00 -24.27
N ARG A 366 25.94 46.91 -24.72
CA ARG A 366 27.37 46.64 -24.46
C ARG A 366 28.36 47.39 -25.36
N ASN A 367 27.92 47.91 -26.52
CA ASN A 367 28.81 48.64 -27.44
C ASN A 367 28.78 50.18 -27.27
N ASN A 368 27.99 50.70 -26.33
CA ASN A 368 27.90 52.14 -26.02
C ASN A 368 28.28 52.47 -24.56
N ALA A 369 29.02 51.57 -23.88
CA ALA A 369 29.59 51.79 -22.55
C ALA A 369 31.12 51.72 -22.60
#